data_AF-A0A0N0ASE7-F1
#
_entry.id   AF-A0A0N0ASE7-F1
#
_cell.length_a   1.000
_cell.length_b   1.000
_cell.length_c   1.000
_cell.angle_alpha   90.00
_cell.angle_beta   90.00
_cell.angle_gamma   90.00
#
_symmetry.space_group_name_H-M   'P 1'
#
loop_
_entity.id
_entity.type
_entity.pdbx_description
1 polymer ?
#
loop_
_entity_poly.entity_id
_entity_poly.type
_entity_poly.pdbx_seq_one_letter_code
_entity_poly.pdbx_strand_id
1 'polypeptide(L)'
;MKPGTSSSTTPAKPDHARPSPADAVVTAIEVVVVEWPDDDPPITVAVTGWDTGGQPDIADLLRERLPARSHVVCSLDAADWEGDALPAGGLLARGVARAAGERRNRVRRAFQPISVEMSSPRTRRRRKVLAGVVSAFIAAGVVALPDVRAAVFSMAGKGGPVGELASQAVRSPVVAAVLLALVFWVVLGRAWTATTAIARFTASVRDEATKGTFEEVRDQLAKLVRQALRARRHGRRFVVVVRNIDRCGGDFVLELCETAKKIVRAPGVVLVFLGDLRTMEEAAVRKTGLPVESAHARRLGRRHVRKLIPNVVALPHATSDEVWER
;
A
#
# COMPACT_ATOMS: atom_id res chain seq x y z
N MET A 1 52.28 61.21 -13.74
CA MET A 1 51.07 60.38 -13.97
C MET A 1 51.30 59.04 -13.29
N LYS A 2 50.53 58.75 -12.23
CA LYS A 2 50.67 57.53 -11.40
C LYS A 2 49.67 56.45 -11.86
N PRO A 3 50.01 55.16 -11.69
CA PRO A 3 49.31 54.04 -12.30
C PRO A 3 47.97 53.74 -11.61
N GLY A 4 46.99 53.33 -12.42
CA GLY A 4 45.67 52.89 -11.95
C GLY A 4 45.76 51.54 -11.23
N THR A 5 45.24 51.49 -10.02
CA THR A 5 45.07 50.28 -9.22
C THR A 5 43.81 49.55 -9.68
N SER A 6 43.99 48.40 -10.34
CA SER A 6 42.94 47.43 -10.62
C SER A 6 42.59 46.67 -9.34
N SER A 7 41.45 46.97 -8.73
CA SER A 7 40.89 46.20 -7.62
C SER A 7 40.29 44.89 -8.15
N SER A 8 40.98 43.77 -7.88
CA SER A 8 40.47 42.43 -8.14
C SER A 8 39.40 42.06 -7.12
N THR A 9 38.13 42.16 -7.51
CA THR A 9 37.00 41.63 -6.74
C THR A 9 37.06 40.11 -6.78
N THR A 10 37.49 39.49 -5.68
CA THR A 10 37.44 38.03 -5.53
C THR A 10 35.97 37.62 -5.44
N PRO A 11 35.47 36.71 -6.31
CA PRO A 11 34.07 36.28 -6.24
C PRO A 11 33.82 35.59 -4.91
N ALA A 12 32.81 36.07 -4.18
CA ALA A 12 32.39 35.47 -2.92
C ALA A 12 32.11 33.98 -3.13
N LYS A 13 32.80 33.14 -2.37
CA LYS A 13 32.62 31.69 -2.36
C LYS A 13 31.14 31.41 -2.09
N PRO A 14 30.43 30.66 -2.94
CA PRO A 14 29.01 30.39 -2.72
C PRO A 14 28.86 29.74 -1.35
N ASP A 15 28.14 30.42 -0.46
CA ASP A 15 27.77 29.85 0.83
C ASP A 15 27.07 28.53 0.56
N HIS A 16 27.68 27.43 0.99
CA HIS A 16 27.06 26.12 0.96
C HIS A 16 25.88 26.18 1.92
N ALA A 17 24.70 26.52 1.37
CA ALA A 17 23.45 26.54 2.10
C ALA A 17 23.32 25.22 2.86
N ARG A 18 23.16 25.32 4.19
CA ARG A 18 22.97 24.13 5.02
C ARG A 18 21.82 23.31 4.43
N PRO A 19 21.98 21.99 4.22
CA PRO A 19 20.93 21.16 3.67
C PRO A 19 19.68 21.31 4.53
N SER A 20 18.52 21.39 3.88
CA SER A 20 17.26 21.50 4.63
C SER A 20 17.08 20.26 5.53
N PRO A 21 16.43 20.38 6.69
CA PRO A 21 16.14 19.21 7.53
C PRO A 21 15.43 18.08 6.78
N ALA A 22 14.57 18.46 5.82
CA ALA A 22 13.91 17.54 4.90
C ALA A 22 14.91 16.75 4.04
N ASP A 23 15.91 17.42 3.46
CA ASP A 23 16.94 16.76 2.67
C ASP A 23 17.75 15.76 3.50
N ALA A 24 18.02 16.08 4.76
CA ALA A 24 18.75 15.17 5.67
C ALA A 24 17.95 13.89 5.94
N VAL A 25 16.64 13.99 6.22
CA VAL A 25 15.78 12.81 6.41
C VAL A 25 15.64 12.00 5.14
N VAL A 26 15.40 12.65 4.00
CA VAL A 26 15.27 11.95 2.72
C VAL A 26 16.58 11.22 2.39
N THR A 27 17.73 11.83 2.65
CA THR A 27 19.05 11.20 2.48
C THR A 27 19.20 10.00 3.41
N ALA A 28 18.82 10.12 4.69
CA ALA A 28 18.88 9.00 5.63
C ALA A 28 17.98 7.83 5.19
N ILE A 29 16.75 8.12 4.75
CA ILE A 29 15.83 7.11 4.22
C ILE A 29 16.39 6.51 2.93
N GLU A 30 16.98 7.30 2.05
CA GLU A 30 17.59 6.83 0.80
C GLU A 30 18.74 5.85 1.07
N VAL A 31 19.66 6.19 1.98
CA VAL A 31 20.74 5.30 2.43
C VAL A 31 20.16 3.98 2.93
N VAL A 32 19.15 4.05 3.80
CA VAL A 32 18.46 2.87 4.33
C VAL A 32 17.77 2.06 3.22
N VAL A 33 17.18 2.70 2.21
CA VAL A 33 16.50 2.01 1.10
C VAL A 33 17.49 1.34 0.14
N VAL A 34 18.65 1.95 -0.07
CA VAL A 34 19.67 1.51 -1.04
C VAL A 34 20.62 0.47 -0.46
N GLU A 35 21.09 0.67 0.77
CA GLU A 35 22.12 -0.18 1.39
C GLU A 35 21.55 -1.44 2.03
N TRP A 36 20.25 -1.48 2.33
CA TRP A 36 19.66 -2.64 2.97
C TRP A 36 19.70 -3.87 2.06
N PRO A 37 20.03 -5.06 2.59
CA PRO A 37 20.02 -6.31 1.81
C PRO A 37 18.62 -6.70 1.31
N ASP A 38 18.53 -7.23 0.09
CA ASP A 38 17.25 -7.61 -0.55
C ASP A 38 16.50 -8.69 0.23
N ASP A 39 17.24 -9.57 0.92
CA ASP A 39 16.72 -10.72 1.65
C ASP A 39 16.38 -10.43 3.13
N ASP A 40 16.73 -9.24 3.62
CA ASP A 40 16.49 -8.86 5.00
C ASP A 40 15.02 -8.49 5.27
N PRO A 41 14.56 -8.61 6.54
CA PRO A 41 13.22 -8.26 6.93
C PRO A 41 12.89 -6.79 6.61
N PRO A 42 11.60 -6.44 6.59
CA PRO A 42 11.17 -5.08 6.27
C PRO A 42 11.77 -4.12 7.27
N ILE A 43 12.25 -3.00 6.75
CA ILE A 43 12.74 -1.91 7.57
C ILE A 43 11.54 -1.09 7.98
N THR A 44 11.37 -0.91 9.28
CA THR A 44 10.49 0.12 9.82
C THR A 44 11.35 1.29 10.26
N VAL A 45 11.12 2.46 9.68
CA VAL A 45 11.77 3.72 10.05
C VAL A 45 10.72 4.64 10.65
N ALA A 46 10.97 5.20 11.84
CA ALA A 46 10.18 6.33 12.34
C ALA A 46 10.95 7.63 12.16
N VAL A 47 10.26 8.68 11.70
CA VAL A 47 10.78 10.04 11.62
C VAL A 47 10.00 10.92 12.57
N THR A 48 10.71 11.51 13.55
CA THR A 48 10.13 12.40 14.55
C THR A 48 10.48 13.86 14.31
N GLY A 49 9.62 14.76 14.82
CA GLY A 49 9.76 16.21 14.69
C GLY A 49 9.50 16.73 13.27
N TRP A 50 8.78 15.94 12.46
CA TRP A 50 8.29 16.38 11.17
C TRP A 50 7.01 17.19 11.34
N ASP A 51 7.11 18.52 11.21
CA ASP A 51 5.94 19.38 11.16
C ASP A 51 5.35 19.38 9.74
N THR A 52 4.05 19.11 9.65
CA THR A 52 3.29 19.17 8.38
C THR A 52 2.87 20.58 7.98
N GLY A 53 3.10 21.58 8.83
CA GLY A 53 2.79 23.01 8.67
C GLY A 53 3.66 23.75 7.66
N GLY A 54 3.78 23.23 6.43
CA GLY A 54 4.40 23.92 5.30
C GLY A 54 5.67 23.28 4.74
N GLN A 55 6.13 22.16 5.30
CA GLN A 55 7.26 21.42 4.72
C GLN A 55 6.81 20.59 3.49
N PRO A 56 7.67 20.46 2.46
CA PRO A 56 7.41 19.62 1.30
C PRO A 56 7.22 18.16 1.73
N ASP A 57 6.20 17.47 1.21
CA ASP A 57 5.92 16.08 1.58
C ASP A 57 7.17 15.20 1.39
N ILE A 58 7.64 14.55 2.46
CA ILE A 58 8.75 13.57 2.39
C ILE A 58 8.49 12.55 1.30
N ALA A 59 7.24 12.13 1.10
CA ALA A 59 6.91 11.18 0.04
C ALA A 59 7.14 11.76 -1.36
N ASP A 60 6.94 13.06 -1.57
CA ASP A 60 7.24 13.74 -2.84
C ASP A 60 8.75 13.89 -3.02
N LEU A 61 9.48 14.33 -1.98
CA LEU A 61 10.94 14.40 -2.03
C LEU A 61 11.59 13.03 -2.29
N LEU A 62 11.07 11.98 -1.65
CA LEU A 62 11.50 10.60 -1.92
C LEU A 62 11.18 10.16 -3.34
N ARG A 63 10.05 10.59 -3.93
CA ARG A 63 9.72 10.29 -5.35
C ARG A 63 10.64 11.02 -6.32
N GLU A 64 11.08 12.23 -5.97
CA GLU A 64 11.99 13.03 -6.77
C GLU A 64 13.42 12.48 -6.72
N ARG A 65 13.89 12.11 -5.51
CA ARG A 65 15.25 11.60 -5.32
C ARG A 65 15.41 10.13 -5.66
N LEU A 66 14.49 9.27 -5.23
CA LEU A 66 14.54 7.87 -5.60
C LEU A 66 14.14 7.74 -7.07
N PRO A 67 14.99 7.15 -7.93
CA PRO A 67 14.68 7.04 -9.33
C PRO A 67 13.33 6.33 -9.51
N ALA A 68 12.36 6.98 -10.18
CA ALA A 68 11.02 6.41 -10.39
C ALA A 68 11.04 5.05 -11.11
N ARG A 69 12.19 4.69 -11.71
CA ARG A 69 12.45 3.41 -12.37
C ARG A 69 13.02 2.33 -11.43
N SER A 70 13.48 2.66 -10.23
CA SER A 70 14.02 1.70 -9.25
C SER A 70 13.10 1.49 -8.05
N HIS A 71 12.39 2.51 -7.56
CA HIS A 71 11.55 2.35 -6.36
C HIS A 71 10.09 2.74 -6.60
N VAL A 72 9.20 2.16 -5.79
CA VAL A 72 7.79 2.54 -5.75
C VAL A 72 7.52 3.17 -4.41
N VAL A 73 7.33 4.49 -4.38
CA VAL A 73 6.98 5.23 -3.17
C VAL A 73 5.47 5.46 -3.14
N CYS A 74 4.81 4.99 -2.08
CA CYS A 74 3.41 5.30 -1.81
C CYS A 74 3.27 6.07 -0.51
N SER A 75 2.44 7.10 -0.52
CA SER A 75 2.08 7.88 0.66
C SER A 75 0.69 7.46 1.11
N LEU A 76 0.55 7.22 2.40
CA LEU A 76 -0.70 6.91 3.09
C LEU A 76 -0.87 7.96 4.19
N ASP A 77 -2.01 8.63 4.24
CA ASP A 77 -2.30 9.58 5.30
C ASP A 77 -3.07 8.87 6.41
N ALA A 78 -2.52 8.83 7.63
CA ALA A 78 -3.20 8.22 8.76
C ALA A 78 -4.33 9.11 9.29
N ALA A 79 -4.29 10.43 9.06
CA ALA A 79 -5.38 11.31 9.47
C ALA A 79 -6.69 10.98 8.73
N ASP A 80 -6.61 10.52 7.48
CA ASP A 80 -7.77 10.10 6.68
C ASP A 80 -8.43 8.82 7.24
N TRP A 81 -7.80 8.14 8.19
CA TRP A 81 -8.28 6.90 8.79
C TRP A 81 -9.12 7.13 10.03
N GLU A 82 -9.06 8.34 10.59
CA GLU A 82 -9.84 8.70 11.76
C GLU A 82 -11.31 8.85 11.38
N GLY A 83 -12.12 7.87 11.75
CA GLY A 83 -13.55 7.79 11.39
C GLY A 83 -13.89 6.62 10.46
N ASP A 84 -12.89 5.93 9.89
CA ASP A 84 -13.14 4.67 9.19
C ASP A 84 -13.43 3.55 10.20
N ALA A 85 -14.45 2.74 9.93
CA ALA A 85 -14.83 1.61 10.79
C ALA A 85 -13.81 0.44 10.78
N LEU A 86 -12.73 0.57 10.01
CA LEU A 86 -11.77 -0.49 9.78
C LEU A 86 -10.63 -0.43 10.81
N PRO A 87 -10.17 -1.56 11.36
CA PRO A 87 -9.01 -1.58 12.24
C PRO A 87 -7.73 -1.15 11.49
N ALA A 88 -6.76 -0.61 12.23
CA ALA A 88 -5.57 0.03 11.66
C ALA A 88 -4.81 -0.87 10.67
N GLY A 89 -4.68 -2.15 11.00
CA GLY A 89 -4.06 -3.15 10.13
C GLY A 89 -4.77 -3.33 8.79
N GLY A 90 -6.10 -3.32 8.80
CA GLY A 90 -6.92 -3.43 7.59
C GLY A 90 -6.74 -2.21 6.69
N LEU A 91 -6.66 -1.01 7.27
CA LEU A 91 -6.42 0.24 6.53
C LEU A 91 -5.04 0.25 5.89
N LEU A 92 -4.00 -0.17 6.63
CA LEU A 92 -2.66 -0.32 6.07
C LEU A 92 -2.62 -1.34 4.93
N ALA A 93 -3.18 -2.53 5.14
CA ALA A 93 -3.22 -3.58 4.12
C ALA A 93 -3.96 -3.12 2.86
N ARG A 94 -5.08 -2.41 3.03
CA ARG A 94 -5.87 -1.80 1.95
C ARG A 94 -5.06 -0.74 1.21
N GLY A 95 -4.39 0.15 1.92
CA GLY A 95 -3.54 1.21 1.36
C GLY A 95 -2.40 0.64 0.52
N VAL A 96 -1.66 -0.31 1.07
CA VAL A 96 -0.56 -1.01 0.39
C VAL A 96 -1.06 -1.79 -0.82
N ALA A 97 -2.15 -2.56 -0.68
CA ALA A 97 -2.73 -3.31 -1.79
C ALA A 97 -3.16 -2.39 -2.94
N ARG A 98 -3.80 -1.26 -2.61
CA ARG A 98 -4.23 -0.26 -3.60
C ARG A 98 -3.02 0.35 -4.31
N ALA A 99 -2.02 0.82 -3.56
CA ALA A 99 -0.81 1.41 -4.12
C ALA A 99 -0.05 0.43 -5.03
N ALA A 100 0.12 -0.83 -4.59
CA ALA A 100 0.71 -1.88 -5.40
C ALA A 100 -0.13 -2.13 -6.67
N GLY A 101 -1.45 -2.17 -6.52
CA GLY A 101 -2.42 -2.29 -7.61
C GLY A 101 -2.27 -1.26 -8.72
N GLU A 102 -2.14 0.00 -8.33
CA GLU A 102 -2.03 1.14 -9.22
C GLU A 102 -0.70 1.15 -10.01
N ARG A 103 0.30 0.38 -9.57
CA ARG A 103 1.61 0.25 -10.23
C ARG A 103 1.77 -1.01 -11.08
N ARG A 104 0.89 -2.01 -10.94
CA ARG A 104 0.89 -3.22 -11.80
C ARG A 104 0.64 -2.88 -13.27
N ASN A 105 1.11 -3.71 -14.20
CA ASN A 105 0.78 -3.59 -15.63
C ASN A 105 -0.76 -3.67 -15.82
N ARG A 106 -1.32 -2.86 -16.74
CA ARG A 106 -2.75 -2.86 -17.12
C ARG A 106 -3.27 -4.28 -17.43
N VAL A 107 -2.49 -5.10 -18.15
CA VAL A 107 -2.87 -6.49 -18.47
C VAL A 107 -3.05 -7.32 -17.20
N ARG A 108 -2.08 -7.27 -16.27
CA ARG A 108 -2.17 -7.97 -14.98
C ARG A 108 -3.30 -7.43 -14.10
N ARG A 109 -3.60 -6.13 -14.16
CA ARG A 109 -4.76 -5.57 -13.45
C ARG A 109 -6.09 -6.11 -13.98
N ALA A 110 -6.17 -6.44 -15.26
CA ALA A 110 -7.36 -7.03 -15.86
C ALA A 110 -7.54 -8.50 -15.44
N PHE A 111 -6.47 -9.30 -15.48
CA PHE A 111 -6.54 -10.73 -15.13
C PHE A 111 -6.49 -11.03 -13.63
N GLN A 112 -5.92 -10.14 -12.82
CA GLN A 112 -5.83 -10.30 -11.36
C GLN A 112 -6.33 -9.02 -10.65
N PRO A 113 -7.63 -8.73 -10.76
CA PRO A 113 -8.21 -7.56 -10.16
C PRO A 113 -8.05 -7.61 -8.64
N ILE A 114 -7.73 -6.46 -8.03
CA ILE A 114 -7.89 -6.30 -6.57
C ILE A 114 -9.38 -6.43 -6.24
N SER A 115 -9.69 -7.03 -5.10
CA SER A 115 -11.04 -7.07 -4.52
C SER A 115 -11.75 -5.71 -4.66
N VAL A 116 -13.04 -5.77 -4.96
CA VAL A 116 -13.88 -4.60 -5.24
C VAL A 116 -13.96 -3.67 -4.02
N GLU A 117 -13.88 -4.21 -2.82
CA GLU A 117 -13.92 -3.47 -1.54
C GLU A 117 -12.73 -2.51 -1.38
N MET A 118 -11.59 -2.85 -1.99
CA MET A 118 -10.39 -2.01 -2.00
C MET A 118 -10.29 -1.11 -3.21
N SER A 119 -11.22 -1.25 -4.17
CA SER A 119 -11.24 -0.43 -5.38
C SER A 119 -11.93 0.91 -5.10
N SER A 120 -11.37 1.98 -5.65
CA SER A 120 -12.03 3.28 -5.61
C SER A 120 -13.41 3.22 -6.31
N PRO A 121 -14.40 4.04 -5.90
CA PRO A 121 -15.72 4.06 -6.52
C PRO A 121 -15.68 4.26 -8.04
N ARG A 122 -14.74 5.09 -8.51
CA ARG A 122 -14.51 5.34 -9.94
C ARG A 122 -14.02 4.10 -10.69
N THR A 123 -13.09 3.34 -10.11
CA THR A 123 -12.59 2.09 -10.69
C THR A 123 -13.68 1.02 -10.71
N ARG A 124 -14.52 0.95 -9.66
CA ARG A 124 -15.67 0.05 -9.61
C ARG A 124 -16.64 0.31 -10.76
N ARG A 125 -16.98 1.59 -11.02
CA ARG A 125 -17.84 1.96 -12.16
C ARG A 125 -17.18 1.61 -13.50
N ARG A 126 -15.90 1.93 -13.70
CA ARG A 126 -15.18 1.58 -14.94
C ARG A 126 -15.14 0.08 -15.19
N ARG A 127 -14.97 -0.75 -14.16
CA ARG A 127 -15.00 -2.21 -14.29
C ARG A 127 -16.38 -2.73 -14.70
N LYS A 128 -17.45 -2.20 -14.10
CA LYS A 128 -18.82 -2.55 -14.51
C LYS A 128 -19.05 -2.23 -15.99
N VAL A 129 -18.61 -1.05 -16.45
CA VAL A 129 -18.69 -0.66 -17.85
C VAL A 129 -17.86 -1.58 -18.74
N LEU A 130 -16.58 -1.82 -18.40
CA LEU A 130 -15.71 -2.69 -19.19
C LEU A 130 -16.25 -4.13 -19.27
N ALA A 131 -16.75 -4.66 -18.16
CA ALA A 131 -17.36 -5.98 -18.13
C ALA A 131 -18.59 -6.01 -19.04
N GLY A 132 -19.42 -4.96 -19.02
CA GLY A 132 -20.59 -4.84 -19.90
C GLY A 132 -20.18 -4.81 -21.37
N VAL A 133 -19.14 -4.05 -21.71
CA VAL A 133 -18.57 -3.99 -23.07
C VAL A 133 -18.03 -5.35 -23.51
N VAL A 134 -17.21 -6.01 -22.69
CA VAL A 134 -16.66 -7.35 -23.01
C VAL A 134 -17.80 -8.36 -23.17
N SER A 135 -18.80 -8.33 -22.30
CA SER A 135 -19.97 -9.18 -22.40
C SER A 135 -20.75 -8.93 -23.70
N ALA A 136 -20.88 -7.68 -24.13
CA ALA A 136 -21.52 -7.33 -25.40
C ALA A 136 -20.71 -7.83 -26.61
N PHE A 137 -19.37 -7.74 -26.56
CA PHE A 137 -18.50 -8.30 -27.61
C PHE A 137 -18.59 -9.83 -27.68
N ILE A 138 -18.65 -10.53 -26.54
CA ILE A 138 -18.83 -11.99 -26.51
C ILE A 138 -20.19 -12.35 -27.10
N ALA A 139 -21.26 -11.64 -26.71
CA ALA A 139 -22.60 -11.83 -27.25
C ALA A 139 -22.63 -11.63 -28.77
N ALA A 140 -22.05 -10.53 -29.27
CA ALA A 140 -21.95 -10.25 -30.70
C ALA A 140 -21.14 -11.32 -31.45
N GLY A 141 -20.02 -11.77 -30.88
CA GLY A 141 -19.20 -12.84 -31.48
C GLY A 141 -19.93 -14.16 -31.61
N VAL A 142 -20.74 -14.53 -30.61
CA VAL A 142 -21.56 -15.76 -30.65
C VAL A 142 -22.67 -15.66 -31.69
N VAL A 143 -23.27 -14.48 -31.88
CA VAL A 143 -24.28 -14.26 -32.91
C VAL A 143 -23.67 -14.29 -34.31
N ALA A 144 -22.47 -13.71 -34.48
CA ALA A 144 -21.82 -13.57 -35.77
C ALA A 144 -21.10 -14.86 -36.25
N LEU A 145 -20.70 -15.76 -35.34
CA LEU A 145 -19.87 -16.93 -35.66
C LEU A 145 -20.60 -18.25 -35.38
N PRO A 146 -21.13 -18.94 -36.42
CA PRO A 146 -21.90 -20.17 -36.26
C PRO A 146 -21.10 -21.34 -35.66
N ASP A 147 -19.79 -21.42 -35.92
CA ASP A 147 -18.94 -22.47 -35.37
C ASP A 147 -18.73 -22.34 -33.86
N VAL A 148 -18.58 -21.11 -33.36
CA VAL A 148 -18.48 -20.82 -31.92
C VAL A 148 -19.77 -21.19 -31.22
N ARG A 149 -20.91 -20.91 -31.87
CA ARG A 149 -22.24 -21.29 -31.37
C ARG A 149 -22.34 -22.81 -31.21
N ALA A 150 -21.98 -23.59 -32.22
CA ALA A 150 -21.99 -25.06 -32.16
C ALA A 150 -21.07 -25.60 -31.04
N ALA A 151 -19.86 -25.03 -30.91
CA ALA A 151 -18.92 -25.42 -29.86
C ALA A 151 -19.47 -25.15 -28.45
N VAL A 152 -20.05 -23.98 -28.18
CA VAL A 152 -20.64 -23.66 -26.87
C VAL A 152 -21.79 -24.59 -26.54
N PHE A 153 -22.67 -24.89 -27.49
CA PHE A 153 -23.79 -25.82 -27.28
C PHE A 153 -23.31 -27.26 -27.03
N SER A 154 -22.23 -27.69 -27.68
CA SER A 154 -21.64 -29.01 -27.44
C SER A 154 -21.10 -29.16 -26.01
N MET A 155 -20.62 -28.07 -25.40
CA MET A 155 -20.18 -28.06 -24.00
C MET A 155 -21.35 -28.01 -23.02
N ALA A 156 -22.43 -27.27 -23.34
CA ALA A 156 -23.61 -27.15 -22.50
C ALA A 156 -24.48 -28.43 -22.46
N GLY A 157 -24.41 -29.28 -23.49
CA GLY A 157 -25.21 -30.51 -23.60
C GLY A 157 -24.81 -31.65 -22.65
N LYS A 158 -23.67 -31.56 -21.95
CA LYS A 158 -23.22 -32.62 -21.01
C LYS A 158 -23.79 -32.41 -19.60
N GLY A 159 -25.09 -32.66 -19.44
CA GLY A 159 -25.65 -33.31 -18.23
C GLY A 159 -26.01 -32.47 -17.00
N GLY A 160 -26.79 -31.39 -17.12
CA GLY A 160 -27.38 -30.72 -15.95
C GLY A 160 -28.63 -29.90 -16.29
N PRO A 161 -29.35 -29.31 -15.31
CA PRO A 161 -30.55 -28.48 -15.51
C PRO A 161 -30.31 -27.26 -16.42
N VAL A 162 -29.05 -26.91 -16.67
CA VAL A 162 -28.63 -25.89 -17.65
C VAL A 162 -28.86 -26.35 -19.10
N GLY A 163 -28.90 -27.66 -19.35
CA GLY A 163 -29.09 -28.25 -20.68
C GLY A 163 -30.49 -28.04 -21.27
N GLU A 164 -31.54 -28.01 -20.44
CA GLU A 164 -32.92 -27.70 -20.89
C GLU A 164 -33.08 -26.21 -21.25
N LEU A 165 -32.46 -25.31 -20.50
CA LEU A 165 -32.40 -23.88 -20.84
C LEU A 165 -31.59 -23.65 -22.13
N ALA A 166 -30.52 -24.44 -22.33
CA ALA A 166 -29.71 -24.36 -23.54
C ALA A 166 -30.50 -24.81 -24.78
N SER A 167 -31.33 -25.86 -24.68
CA SER A 167 -32.13 -26.36 -25.81
C SER A 167 -33.23 -25.38 -26.24
N GLN A 168 -33.82 -24.61 -25.31
CA GLN A 168 -34.71 -23.49 -25.65
C GLN A 168 -33.96 -22.31 -26.29
N ALA A 169 -32.72 -22.05 -25.87
CA ALA A 169 -31.88 -21.00 -26.44
C ALA A 169 -31.41 -21.29 -27.88
N VAL A 170 -31.42 -22.57 -28.32
CA VAL A 170 -31.06 -22.95 -29.70
C VAL A 170 -32.00 -22.31 -30.74
N ARG A 171 -33.25 -22.00 -30.40
CA ARG A 171 -34.21 -21.45 -31.37
C ARG A 171 -33.99 -19.96 -31.69
N SER A 172 -33.30 -19.21 -30.83
CA SER A 172 -33.04 -17.79 -31.07
C SER A 172 -31.58 -17.43 -30.76
N PRO A 173 -30.81 -16.93 -31.74
CA PRO A 173 -29.42 -16.52 -31.52
C PRO A 173 -29.31 -15.40 -30.49
N VAL A 174 -30.34 -14.56 -30.36
CA VAL A 174 -30.41 -13.49 -29.37
C VAL A 174 -30.51 -14.05 -27.95
N VAL A 175 -31.36 -15.07 -27.74
CA VAL A 175 -31.54 -15.71 -26.43
C VAL A 175 -30.25 -16.42 -26.01
N ALA A 176 -29.60 -17.12 -26.94
CA ALA A 176 -28.30 -17.76 -26.70
C ALA A 176 -27.22 -16.74 -26.28
N ALA A 177 -27.16 -15.59 -26.97
CA ALA A 177 -26.21 -14.52 -26.66
C ALA A 177 -26.46 -13.88 -25.29
N VAL A 178 -27.73 -13.65 -24.92
CA VAL A 178 -28.12 -13.12 -23.61
C VAL A 178 -27.76 -14.10 -22.49
N LEU A 179 -28.04 -15.39 -22.67
CA LEU A 179 -27.70 -16.41 -21.66
C LEU A 179 -26.18 -16.56 -21.49
N LEU A 180 -25.41 -16.54 -22.57
CA LEU A 180 -23.94 -16.57 -22.52
C LEU A 180 -23.37 -15.34 -21.83
N ALA A 181 -23.89 -14.15 -22.15
CA ALA A 181 -23.53 -12.92 -21.45
C ALA A 181 -23.83 -13.01 -19.95
N LEU A 182 -24.97 -13.57 -19.58
CA LEU A 182 -25.39 -13.73 -18.19
C LEU A 182 -24.53 -14.78 -17.44
N VAL A 183 -24.25 -15.92 -18.07
CA VAL A 183 -23.34 -16.95 -17.54
C VAL A 183 -21.92 -16.38 -17.39
N PHE A 184 -21.42 -15.67 -18.40
CA PHE A 184 -20.14 -14.96 -18.33
C PHE A 184 -20.14 -13.98 -17.17
N TRP A 185 -21.21 -13.21 -16.97
CA TRP A 185 -21.34 -12.28 -15.84
C TRP A 185 -21.35 -12.99 -14.48
N VAL A 186 -22.03 -14.13 -14.37
CA VAL A 186 -22.09 -14.94 -13.14
C VAL A 186 -20.73 -15.58 -12.84
N VAL A 187 -20.07 -16.16 -13.83
CA VAL A 187 -18.74 -16.78 -13.69
C VAL A 187 -17.68 -15.73 -13.37
N LEU A 188 -17.71 -14.61 -14.09
CA LEU A 188 -16.80 -13.49 -13.85
C LEU A 188 -17.06 -12.86 -12.48
N GLY A 189 -18.33 -12.72 -12.09
CA GLY A 189 -18.75 -12.32 -10.75
C GLY A 189 -18.19 -13.27 -9.69
N ARG A 190 -18.33 -14.58 -9.88
CA ARG A 190 -17.79 -15.60 -8.94
C ARG A 190 -16.28 -15.62 -8.87
N ALA A 191 -15.60 -15.49 -10.00
CA ALA A 191 -14.14 -15.38 -10.07
C ALA A 191 -13.64 -14.11 -9.38
N TRP A 192 -14.47 -13.07 -9.30
CA TRP A 192 -14.19 -11.84 -8.58
C TRP A 192 -14.63 -11.85 -7.11
N THR A 193 -15.59 -12.69 -6.73
CA THR A 193 -15.98 -12.92 -5.33
C THR A 193 -15.15 -13.99 -4.62
N ALA A 194 -14.13 -14.55 -5.27
CA ALA A 194 -13.06 -15.24 -4.55
C ALA A 194 -12.41 -14.20 -3.63
N THR A 195 -12.95 -14.11 -2.42
CA THR A 195 -12.55 -13.15 -1.40
C THR A 195 -11.09 -13.42 -1.10
N THR A 196 -10.22 -12.58 -1.67
CA THR A 196 -8.81 -12.54 -1.30
C THR A 196 -8.74 -12.42 0.21
N ALA A 197 -7.80 -13.09 0.87
CA ALA A 197 -7.62 -13.01 2.31
C ALA A 197 -7.55 -11.56 2.79
N ILE A 198 -6.94 -10.68 1.99
CA ILE A 198 -6.88 -9.24 2.29
C ILE A 198 -8.30 -8.64 2.42
N ALA A 199 -9.27 -9.08 1.61
CA ALA A 199 -10.65 -8.58 1.64
C ALA A 199 -11.39 -9.02 2.92
N ARG A 200 -11.28 -10.30 3.28
CA ARG A 200 -11.85 -10.82 4.55
C ARG A 200 -11.18 -10.16 5.76
N PHE A 201 -9.86 -10.02 5.69
CA PHE A 201 -9.08 -9.31 6.69
C PHE A 201 -9.51 -7.86 6.84
N THR A 202 -9.77 -7.14 5.74
CA THR A 202 -10.33 -5.79 5.84
C THR A 202 -11.73 -5.77 6.46
N ALA A 203 -12.56 -6.79 6.23
CA ALA A 203 -13.90 -6.84 6.82
C ALA A 203 -13.88 -7.10 8.34
N SER A 204 -12.96 -7.94 8.83
CA SER A 204 -12.89 -8.30 10.25
C SER A 204 -11.46 -8.64 10.69
N VAL A 205 -10.62 -7.63 10.96
CA VAL A 205 -9.21 -7.86 11.37
C VAL A 205 -9.10 -8.71 12.62
N ARG A 206 -9.98 -8.50 13.63
CA ARG A 206 -9.94 -9.24 14.90
C ARG A 206 -10.32 -10.72 14.73
N ASP A 207 -11.38 -11.01 13.98
CA ASP A 207 -11.84 -12.39 13.75
C ASP A 207 -10.89 -13.18 12.83
N GLU A 208 -10.11 -12.47 12.02
CA GLU A 208 -9.11 -13.04 11.11
C GLU A 208 -7.77 -13.22 11.82
N ALA A 209 -7.42 -12.32 12.74
CA ALA A 209 -6.25 -12.44 13.62
C ALA A 209 -6.30 -13.72 14.48
N THR A 210 -7.47 -14.11 14.97
CA THR A 210 -7.65 -15.34 15.77
C THR A 210 -7.57 -16.61 14.93
N LYS A 211 -7.88 -16.53 13.62
CA LYS A 211 -7.85 -17.65 12.67
C LYS A 211 -6.49 -17.87 12.02
N GLY A 212 -5.47 -17.06 12.34
CA GLY A 212 -4.13 -17.18 11.78
C GLY A 212 -3.98 -16.65 10.34
N THR A 213 -4.93 -15.87 9.84
CA THR A 213 -4.95 -15.45 8.41
C THR A 213 -4.01 -14.30 8.07
N PHE A 214 -3.26 -13.79 9.05
CA PHE A 214 -2.17 -12.83 8.80
C PHE A 214 -1.13 -13.36 7.81
N GLU A 215 -0.84 -14.67 7.82
CA GLU A 215 0.11 -15.26 6.89
C GLU A 215 -0.41 -15.22 5.45
N GLU A 216 -1.70 -15.54 5.25
CA GLU A 216 -2.32 -15.49 3.93
C GLU A 216 -2.40 -14.05 3.41
N VAL A 217 -2.73 -13.09 4.28
CA VAL A 217 -2.74 -11.65 3.96
C VAL A 217 -1.33 -11.18 3.58
N ARG A 218 -0.33 -11.55 4.39
CA ARG A 218 1.09 -11.26 4.13
C ARG A 218 1.52 -11.81 2.78
N ASP A 219 1.22 -13.07 2.48
CA ASP A 219 1.64 -13.73 1.25
C ASP A 219 0.96 -13.11 0.02
N GLN A 220 -0.33 -12.75 0.15
CA GLN A 220 -1.05 -12.04 -0.91
C GLN A 220 -0.51 -10.63 -1.13
N LEU A 221 -0.22 -9.87 -0.07
CA LEU A 221 0.42 -8.56 -0.18
C LEU A 221 1.83 -8.67 -0.76
N ALA A 222 2.64 -9.63 -0.31
CA ALA A 222 3.96 -9.91 -0.86
C ALA A 222 3.89 -10.25 -2.35
N LYS A 223 2.89 -11.02 -2.77
CA LYS A 223 2.62 -11.31 -4.19
C LYS A 223 2.26 -10.03 -4.95
N LEU A 224 1.39 -9.17 -4.42
CA LEU A 224 1.01 -7.91 -5.05
C LEU A 224 2.19 -6.94 -5.16
N VAL A 225 2.99 -6.80 -4.11
CA VAL A 225 4.20 -5.97 -4.10
C VAL A 225 5.22 -6.49 -5.11
N ARG A 226 5.53 -7.80 -5.13
CA ARG A 226 6.43 -8.39 -6.13
C ARG A 226 5.94 -8.17 -7.56
N GLN A 227 4.63 -8.21 -7.78
CA GLN A 227 4.02 -7.88 -9.08
C GLN A 227 4.16 -6.39 -9.43
N ALA A 228 4.03 -5.49 -8.45
CA ALA A 228 4.20 -4.06 -8.63
C ALA A 228 5.65 -3.69 -8.93
N LEU A 229 6.61 -4.32 -8.25
CA LEU A 229 8.06 -4.11 -8.45
C LEU A 229 8.61 -4.73 -9.76
N ARG A 230 7.77 -5.46 -10.50
CA ARG A 230 8.13 -6.24 -11.71
C ARG A 230 9.31 -7.17 -11.44
N ALA A 231 9.07 -8.22 -10.65
CA ALA A 231 9.78 -9.50 -10.62
C ALA A 231 11.26 -9.55 -11.10
N ARG A 232 12.16 -8.77 -10.50
CA ARG A 232 13.64 -8.79 -10.67
C ARG A 232 14.21 -7.78 -11.68
N ARG A 233 14.25 -6.52 -11.27
CA ARG A 233 15.54 -5.82 -11.28
C ARG A 233 15.99 -5.78 -9.82
N HIS A 234 17.20 -6.25 -9.54
CA HIS A 234 17.77 -6.25 -8.18
C HIS A 234 17.75 -4.83 -7.60
N GLY A 235 17.58 -4.71 -6.28
CA GLY A 235 17.59 -3.42 -5.57
C GLY A 235 16.31 -2.58 -5.67
N ARG A 236 15.20 -3.08 -6.25
CA ARG A 236 13.94 -2.34 -6.27
C ARG A 236 13.16 -2.50 -4.98
N ARG A 237 12.75 -1.38 -4.36
CA ARG A 237 11.99 -1.37 -3.11
C ARG A 237 10.60 -0.74 -3.24
N PHE A 238 9.67 -1.24 -2.45
CA PHE A 238 8.34 -0.68 -2.25
C PHE A 238 8.34 0.09 -0.94
N VAL A 239 8.44 1.42 -1.03
CA VAL A 239 8.52 2.32 0.14
C VAL A 239 7.11 2.80 0.46
N VAL A 240 6.63 2.49 1.65
CA VAL A 240 5.34 2.90 2.19
C VAL A 240 5.58 3.99 3.22
N VAL A 241 5.19 5.21 2.91
CA VAL A 241 5.28 6.34 3.83
C VAL A 241 3.90 6.55 4.45
N VAL A 242 3.78 6.36 5.76
CA VAL A 242 2.57 6.62 6.54
C VAL A 242 2.75 7.95 7.27
N ARG A 243 1.95 8.94 6.90
CA ARG A 243 2.03 10.32 7.39
C ARG A 243 1.02 10.58 8.49
N ASN A 244 1.24 11.65 9.26
CA ASN A 244 0.30 12.17 10.26
C ASN A 244 -0.15 11.13 11.28
N ILE A 245 0.71 10.17 11.63
CA ILE A 245 0.33 9.14 12.60
C ILE A 245 0.11 9.71 14.01
N ASP A 246 0.76 10.83 14.31
CA ASP A 246 0.61 11.61 15.53
C ASP A 246 -0.78 12.26 15.68
N ARG A 247 -1.50 12.45 14.57
CA ARG A 247 -2.89 12.94 14.59
C ARG A 247 -3.88 11.86 14.99
N CYS A 248 -3.52 10.58 14.88
CA CYS A 248 -4.36 9.49 15.32
C CYS A 248 -4.25 9.27 16.85
N GLY A 249 -5.30 8.73 17.46
CA GLY A 249 -5.24 8.28 18.84
C GLY A 249 -4.11 7.27 19.06
N GLY A 250 -3.30 7.45 20.12
CA GLY A 250 -2.08 6.66 20.31
C GLY A 250 -2.30 5.12 20.33
N ASP A 251 -3.46 4.66 20.81
CA ASP A 251 -3.79 3.23 20.82
C ASP A 251 -3.93 2.66 19.39
N PHE A 252 -4.48 3.46 18.47
CA PHE A 252 -4.56 3.12 17.05
C PHE A 252 -3.16 3.07 16.41
N VAL A 253 -2.29 4.01 16.74
CA VAL A 253 -0.90 4.03 16.21
C VAL A 253 -0.11 2.81 16.69
N LEU A 254 -0.29 2.43 17.94
CA LEU A 254 0.36 1.24 18.49
C LEU A 254 -0.15 -0.04 17.79
N GLU A 255 -1.47 -0.17 17.62
CA GLU A 255 -2.07 -1.27 16.88
C GLU A 255 -1.58 -1.31 15.42
N LEU A 256 -1.46 -0.15 14.78
CA LEU A 256 -0.94 0.01 13.43
C LEU A 256 0.49 -0.52 13.34
N CYS A 257 1.38 -0.13 14.25
CA CYS A 257 2.78 -0.54 14.27
C CYS A 257 2.92 -2.05 14.54
N GLU A 258 2.18 -2.59 15.52
CA GLU A 258 2.13 -4.02 15.80
C GLU A 258 1.66 -4.83 14.60
N THR A 259 0.63 -4.34 13.92
CA THR A 259 0.04 -5.03 12.77
C THR A 259 0.90 -4.88 11.52
N ALA A 260 1.48 -3.71 11.30
CA ALA A 260 2.43 -3.46 10.23
C ALA A 260 3.62 -4.43 10.31
N LYS A 261 4.19 -4.62 11.51
CA LYS A 261 5.28 -5.58 11.74
C LYS A 261 4.91 -7.02 11.39
N LYS A 262 3.63 -7.39 11.48
CA LYS A 262 3.13 -8.74 11.12
C LYS A 262 2.84 -8.85 9.63
N ILE A 263 2.16 -7.85 9.06
CA ILE A 263 1.65 -7.87 7.68
C ILE A 263 2.76 -7.56 6.66
N VAL A 264 3.61 -6.57 6.97
CA VAL A 264 4.55 -5.98 6.01
C VAL A 264 5.84 -6.80 5.90
N ARG A 265 5.90 -8.04 6.41
CA ARG A 265 7.05 -8.98 6.32
C ARG A 265 7.45 -9.44 4.90
N ALA A 266 6.96 -8.77 3.87
CA ALA A 266 7.33 -9.05 2.49
C ALA A 266 8.75 -8.51 2.21
N PRO A 267 9.66 -9.34 1.66
CA PRO A 267 10.96 -8.86 1.18
C PRO A 267 10.79 -7.71 0.18
N GLY A 268 11.65 -6.71 0.29
CA GLY A 268 11.60 -5.53 -0.59
C GLY A 268 10.62 -4.43 -0.18
N VAL A 269 9.93 -4.54 0.95
CA VAL A 269 9.09 -3.45 1.48
C VAL A 269 9.83 -2.67 2.57
N VAL A 270 9.77 -1.34 2.47
CA VAL A 270 10.27 -0.41 3.48
C VAL A 270 9.08 0.38 3.98
N LEU A 271 8.87 0.42 5.29
CA LEU A 271 7.78 1.17 5.93
C LEU A 271 8.38 2.34 6.69
N VAL A 272 7.91 3.54 6.38
CA VAL A 272 8.36 4.79 6.99
C VAL A 272 7.15 5.41 7.68
N PHE A 273 7.21 5.54 9.00
CA PHE A 273 6.23 6.24 9.81
C PHE A 273 6.70 7.68 10.05
N LEU A 274 5.87 8.66 9.74
CA LEU A 274 6.16 10.08 9.99
C LEU A 274 5.22 10.59 11.08
N GLY A 275 5.77 10.89 12.24
CA GLY A 275 5.04 11.45 13.38
C GLY A 275 5.82 11.35 14.68
N ASP A 276 5.25 11.89 15.75
CA ASP A 276 5.89 11.89 17.06
C ASP A 276 5.90 10.49 17.71
N LEU A 277 7.09 10.06 18.16
CA LEU A 277 7.26 8.81 18.90
C LEU A 277 6.65 8.88 20.31
N ARG A 278 6.52 10.08 20.89
CA ARG A 278 5.98 10.24 22.24
C ARG A 278 4.55 9.74 22.33
N THR A 279 3.70 10.02 21.33
CA THR A 279 2.33 9.53 21.26
C THR A 279 2.25 8.00 21.28
N MET A 280 3.21 7.33 20.61
CA MET A 280 3.31 5.86 20.61
C MET A 280 3.80 5.31 21.95
N GLU A 281 4.78 5.96 22.57
CA GLU A 281 5.32 5.57 23.88
C GLU A 281 4.27 5.69 24.97
N GLU A 282 3.52 6.79 24.99
CA GLU A 282 2.44 7.03 25.94
C GLU A 282 1.33 5.98 25.79
N ALA A 283 0.94 5.64 24.56
CA ALA A 283 -0.01 4.57 24.31
C ALA A 283 0.50 3.21 24.77
N ALA A 284 1.78 2.91 24.51
CA ALA A 284 2.42 1.69 24.99
C ALA A 284 2.45 1.63 26.53
N VAL A 285 2.66 2.76 27.20
CA VAL A 285 2.57 2.85 28.67
C VAL A 285 1.15 2.62 29.15
N ARG A 286 0.14 3.26 28.55
CA ARG A 286 -1.26 3.05 28.94
C ARG A 286 -1.67 1.58 28.89
N LYS A 287 -1.22 0.84 27.88
CA LYS A 287 -1.46 -0.62 27.74
C LYS A 287 -0.89 -1.45 28.91
N THR A 288 0.08 -0.92 29.66
CA THR A 288 0.67 -1.59 30.83
C THR A 288 -0.09 -1.33 32.14
N GLY A 289 -1.00 -0.35 32.15
CA GLY A 289 -1.72 0.08 33.36
C GLY A 289 -0.89 0.93 34.34
N LEU A 290 0.36 1.27 34.01
CA LEU A 290 1.22 2.10 34.86
C LEU A 290 0.97 3.61 34.66
N PRO A 291 1.23 4.45 35.69
CA PRO A 291 1.16 5.91 35.56
C PRO A 291 2.20 6.42 34.55
N VAL A 292 1.72 7.20 33.56
CA VAL A 292 2.52 7.73 32.44
C VAL A 292 3.70 8.60 32.91
N GLU A 293 3.54 9.30 34.02
CA GLU A 293 4.53 10.24 34.54
C GLU A 293 5.79 9.56 35.11
N SER A 294 5.69 8.29 35.49
CA SER A 294 6.82 7.58 36.10
C SER A 294 7.96 7.38 35.10
N ALA A 295 9.20 7.66 35.53
CA ALA A 295 10.39 7.46 34.70
C ALA A 295 10.56 5.98 34.28
N HIS A 296 10.07 5.05 35.11
CA HIS A 296 10.04 3.63 34.78
C HIS A 296 9.07 3.33 33.64
N ALA A 297 7.83 3.83 33.70
CA ALA A 297 6.86 3.61 32.64
C ALA A 297 7.34 4.21 31.32
N ARG A 298 7.87 5.44 31.32
CA ARG A 298 8.50 6.03 30.12
C ARG A 298 9.58 5.11 29.53
N ARG A 299 10.51 4.58 30.33
CA ARG A 299 11.51 3.60 29.82
C ARG A 299 10.89 2.34 29.22
N LEU A 300 9.77 1.88 29.77
CA LEU A 300 9.07 0.68 29.31
C LEU A 300 8.34 0.94 27.98
N GLY A 301 7.66 2.09 27.85
CA GLY A 301 7.06 2.55 26.59
C GLY A 301 8.10 2.66 25.47
N ARG A 302 9.24 3.31 25.75
CA ARG A 302 10.39 3.42 24.84
C ARG A 302 10.90 2.07 24.37
N ARG A 303 11.12 1.15 25.31
CA ARG A 303 11.57 -0.22 25.01
C ARG A 303 10.54 -0.96 24.15
N HIS A 304 9.25 -0.73 24.37
CA HIS A 304 8.18 -1.33 23.57
C HIS A 304 8.19 -0.80 22.14
N VAL A 305 8.20 0.53 21.96
CA VAL A 305 8.24 1.18 20.63
C VAL A 305 9.51 0.78 19.88
N ARG A 306 10.68 0.75 20.53
CA ARG A 306 11.95 0.29 19.91
C ARG A 306 11.91 -1.16 19.43
N LYS A 307 11.11 -2.03 20.07
CA LYS A 307 10.89 -3.40 19.57
C LYS A 307 10.01 -3.43 18.33
N LEU A 308 9.13 -2.46 18.13
CA LEU A 308 8.26 -2.35 16.95
C LEU A 308 8.98 -1.66 15.80
N ILE A 309 9.75 -0.61 16.11
CA ILE A 309 10.44 0.26 15.17
C ILE A 309 11.93 0.29 15.57
N PRO A 310 12.76 -0.61 15.01
CA PRO A 310 14.17 -0.70 15.40
C PRO A 310 15.01 0.47 14.88
N ASN A 311 14.59 1.10 13.77
CA ASN A 311 15.31 2.21 13.14
C ASN A 311 14.53 3.51 13.36
N VAL A 312 15.14 4.47 14.05
CA VAL A 312 14.55 5.79 14.31
C VAL A 312 15.49 6.84 13.74
N VAL A 313 14.94 7.76 12.96
CA VAL A 313 15.66 8.90 12.40
C VAL A 313 15.01 10.14 12.98
N ALA A 314 15.68 10.86 13.86
CA ALA A 314 15.15 12.12 14.39
C ALA A 314 15.77 13.32 13.68
N LEU A 315 14.96 14.36 13.53
CA LEU A 315 15.37 15.61 12.93
C LEU A 315 16.11 16.52 13.92
N PRO A 316 17.00 17.42 13.44
CA PRO A 316 17.82 18.28 14.30
C PRO A 316 17.05 19.23 15.22
N HIS A 317 15.79 19.53 14.89
CA HIS A 317 14.89 20.37 15.69
C HIS A 317 13.85 19.54 16.46
N ALA A 318 13.91 18.21 16.35
CA ALA A 318 13.04 17.32 17.09
C ALA A 318 13.55 17.21 18.53
N THR A 319 12.94 17.93 19.45
CA THR A 319 13.04 17.56 20.86
C THR A 319 12.13 16.36 21.11
N SER A 320 12.71 15.15 21.12
CA SER A 320 12.28 14.10 22.05
C SER A 320 13.04 14.20 23.40
N ASP A 321 13.70 15.35 23.61
CA ASP A 321 14.98 15.64 24.28
C ASP A 321 16.02 14.57 23.99
N GLU A 322 16.79 14.82 22.91
CA GLU A 322 17.82 13.95 22.35
C GLU A 322 17.29 12.55 22.00
N VAL A 323 16.69 12.30 20.82
CA VAL A 323 16.49 11.04 20.02
C VAL A 323 16.48 9.60 20.65
N TRP A 324 16.68 9.41 21.95
CA TRP A 324 17.55 8.43 22.64
C TRP A 324 19.06 8.73 22.66
N GLU A 325 19.44 9.99 22.48
CA GLU A 325 20.77 10.61 22.44
C GLU A 325 21.69 10.21 21.29
N ARG A 326 21.66 8.95 20.85
CA ARG A 326 22.22 8.38 19.62
C ARG A 326 21.76 6.93 19.46
#